data_AF-A0A0C9YD73-F1
#
_entry.id   AF-A0A0C9YD73-F1
#
_cell.length_a   1.000
_cell.length_b   1.000
_cell.length_c   1.000
_cell.angle_alpha   90.00
_cell.angle_beta   90.00
_cell.angle_gamma   90.00
#
_symmetry.space_group_name_H-M   'P 1'
#
loop_
_entity.id
_entity.type
_entity.pdbx_description
1 polymer ?
#
loop_
_entity_poly.entity_id
_entity_poly.type
_entity_poly.pdbx_seq_one_letter_code
_entity_poly.pdbx_strand_id
1 'polypeptide(L)' 'MQVAYLSLPVETWWECLSYVSKRDLQQLRLVCRFFARICFNPLFETLSWSVPN' A
#
# COMPACT_ATOMS: atom_id res chain seq x y z
N MET A 1 -11.56 -28.86 8.26
CA MET A 1 -10.78 -28.34 7.12
C MET A 1 -10.45 -26.88 7.45
N GLN A 2 -9.28 -26.62 8.02
CA GLN A 2 -8.88 -25.25 8.38
C GLN A 2 -8.53 -24.51 7.09
N VAL A 3 -9.32 -23.49 6.76
CA VAL A 3 -8.94 -22.51 5.74
C VAL A 3 -7.75 -21.76 6.35
N ALA A 4 -6.54 -22.11 5.91
CA ALA A 4 -5.37 -21.30 6.20
C ALA A 4 -5.63 -19.94 5.55
N TYR A 5 -6.07 -18.97 6.34
CA TYR A 5 -6.11 -17.58 5.91
C TYR A 5 -4.67 -17.25 5.52
N LEU A 6 -4.43 -17.12 4.22
CA LEU A 6 -3.15 -16.69 3.66
C LEU A 6 -2.92 -15.24 4.10
N SER A 7 -2.62 -15.02 5.37
CA SER A 7 -2.12 -13.75 5.86
C SER A 7 -0.66 -13.69 5.43
N LEU A 8 -0.44 -13.24 4.21
CA LEU A 8 0.87 -12.83 3.75
C LEU A 8 1.44 -11.82 4.76
N PRO A 9 2.72 -11.97 5.17
CA PRO A 9 3.41 -10.97 5.97
C PRO A 9 3.31 -9.59 5.32
N VAL A 10 3.30 -8.54 6.16
CA VAL A 10 3.14 -7.15 5.69
C VAL A 10 4.29 -6.77 4.76
N GLU A 11 5.48 -7.30 5.02
CA GLU A 11 6.69 -7.08 4.25
C GLU A 11 6.55 -7.63 2.82
N THR A 12 5.92 -8.80 2.68
CA THR A 12 5.65 -9.38 1.36
C THR A 12 4.62 -8.54 0.59
N TRP A 13 3.63 -7.99 1.29
CA TRP A 13 2.71 -7.05 0.67
C TRP A 13 3.43 -5.78 0.19
N TRP A 14 4.33 -5.21 0.98
CA TRP A 14 5.08 -4.01 0.56
C TRP A 14 5.90 -4.25 -0.70
N GLU A 15 6.53 -5.42 -0.83
CA GLU A 15 7.22 -5.81 -2.06
C GLU A 15 6.26 -5.84 -3.24
N CYS A 16 5.09 -6.48 -3.10
CA CYS A 16 4.06 -6.48 -4.16
C CYS A 16 3.59 -5.06 -4.51
N LEU A 17 3.38 -4.21 -3.50
CA LEU A 17 2.90 -2.83 -3.69
C LEU A 17 3.95 -1.92 -4.34
N SER A 18 5.24 -2.26 -4.28
CA SER A 18 6.32 -1.51 -4.95
C SER A 18 6.20 -1.53 -6.49
N TYR A 19 5.53 -2.55 -7.04
CA TYR A 19 5.27 -2.69 -8.49
C TYR A 19 3.97 -2.00 -8.94
N VAL A 20 3.19 -1.45 -8.01
CA VAL A 20 1.87 -0.87 -8.28
C VAL A 20 2.01 0.64 -8.42
N SER A 21 1.30 1.23 -9.40
CA SER A 21 1.34 2.68 -9.60
C SER A 21 0.74 3.43 -8.40
N LYS A 22 1.18 4.67 -8.16
CA LYS A 22 0.63 5.52 -7.10
C LYS A 22 -0.90 5.70 -7.23
N ARG A 23 -1.42 5.78 -8.46
CA ARG A 23 -2.86 5.87 -8.74
C ARG A 23 -3.59 4.62 -8.30
N ASP A 24 -3.05 3.45 -8.58
CA ASP A 24 -3.69 2.18 -8.23
C ASP A 24 -3.59 1.91 -6.72
N LEU A 25 -2.48 2.29 -6.08
CA LEU A 25 -2.35 2.27 -4.62
C LEU A 25 -3.41 3.14 -3.93
N GLN A 26 -3.73 4.31 -4.49
CA GLN A 26 -4.80 5.17 -3.98
C GLN A 26 -6.19 4.51 -4.08
N GLN A 27 -6.45 3.73 -5.12
CA GLN A 27 -7.69 2.96 -5.25
C GLN A 27 -7.69 1.77 -4.29
N LEU A 28 -6.57 1.04 -4.21
CA LEU A 28 -6.43 -0.16 -3.38
C LEU A 28 -6.67 0.15 -1.90
N ARG A 29 -6.20 1.30 -1.41
CA ARG A 29 -6.43 1.73 -0.01
C ARG A 29 -7.92 1.81 0.36
N LEU A 30 -8.82 2.00 -0.62
CA LEU A 30 -10.26 2.14 -0.40
C LEU A 30 -10.98 0.79 -0.28
N VAL A 31 -10.31 -0.32 -0.64
CA VAL A 31 -10.92 -1.65 -0.65
C VAL A 31 -11.20 -2.16 0.76
N CYS A 32 -10.25 -2.02 1.68
CA CYS A 32 -10.43 -2.46 3.07
C CYS A 32 -9.45 -1.76 4.04
N ARG A 33 -9.71 -1.90 5.34
CA ARG A 33 -8.87 -1.32 6.41
C ARG A 33 -7.42 -1.82 6.37
N PHE A 34 -7.20 -3.06 5.93
CA PHE A 34 -5.86 -3.61 5.80
C PHE A 34 -5.07 -2.89 4.70
N PHE A 35 -5.64 -2.74 3.50
CA PHE A 35 -5.03 -1.99 2.41
C PHE A 35 -4.85 -0.51 2.75
N ALA A 36 -5.81 0.10 3.45
CA ALA A 36 -5.69 1.47 3.95
C ALA A 36 -4.43 1.67 4.82
N ARG A 37 -4.10 0.68 5.66
CA ARG A 37 -2.92 0.72 6.54
C ARG A 37 -1.62 0.50 5.77
N ILE A 38 -1.54 -0.55 4.94
CA ILE A 38 -0.26 -0.92 4.32
C ILE A 38 0.11 -0.03 3.12
N CYS A 39 -0.86 0.58 2.44
CA CYS A 39 -0.59 1.50 1.32
C CYS A 39 -0.08 2.88 1.80
N PHE A 40 -0.09 3.16 3.11
CA PHE A 40 0.33 4.47 3.63
C PHE A 40 1.80 4.76 3.29
N ASN A 41 2.73 3.88 3.68
CA ASN A 41 4.15 4.08 3.41
C ASN A 41 4.47 4.34 1.92
N PRO A 42 4.09 3.46 0.97
CA PRO A 42 4.45 3.66 -0.44
C PRO A 42 3.80 4.90 -1.08
N LEU A 43 2.67 5.41 -0.53
CA LEU A 43 2.05 6.64 -1.03
C LEU A 43 2.77 7.92 -0.56
N PHE A 44 3.46 7.85 0.58
CA PHE A 44 4.04 9.02 1.27
C PHE A 44 5.58 9.02 1.37
N GLU A 45 6.27 7.97 0.90
CA GLU A 45 7.74 7.95 0.82
C GLU A 45 8.32 9.07 -0.07
N THR A 46 7.56 9.56 -1.05
CA THR A 46 7.99 10.59 -2.01
C THR A 46 7.23 11.91 -1.86
N LEU A 47 7.12 12.41 -0.62
CA LEU A 47 6.71 13.80 -0.41
C LEU A 47 7.86 14.74 -0.76
N SER A 48 7.95 15.13 -2.04
CA SER A 48 8.78 16.25 -2.45
C SER A 48 8.08 17.55 -2.08
N TRP A 49 8.74 18.37 -1.27
CA TRP A 49 8.31 19.75 -1.01
C TRP A 49 8.41 20.54 -2.31
N SER A 50 7.28 20.96 -2.86
CA SER A 50 7.25 21.99 -3.88
C SER A 50 7.42 23.35 -3.21
N VAL A 51 8.53 24.04 -3.46
CA VAL A 51 8.70 25.43 -3.04
C VAL A 51 7.62 26.28 -3.75
N PRO A 52 6.82 27.08 -3.02
CA PRO A 52 5.89 28.00 -3.66
C PRO A 52 6.68 29.06 -4.44
N ASN A 53 6.36 29.25 -5.73
CA ASN A 53 6.86 30.36 -6.55
C ASN A 53 6.29 31.71 -6.09
#